data_AF-A0A9E5NTZ9-F1
#
_entry.id   AF-A0A9E5NTZ9-F1
#
_cell.length_a   1.000
_cell.length_b   1.000
_cell.length_c   1.000
_cell.angle_alpha   90.00
_cell.angle_beta   90.00
_cell.angle_gamma   90.00
#
_symmetry.space_group_name_H-M   'P 1'
#
loop_
_entity.id
_entity.type
_entity.pdbx_description
1 polymer ?
#
loop_
_entity_poly.entity_id
_entity_poly.type
_entity_poly.pdbx_seq_one_letter_code
_entity_poly.pdbx_strand_id
1 'polypeptide(L)'
;MPADTIFQAFLARQHSEGMALAESSDLLHLQPLGPLPAQHYLAQFRCRGLVRERGSIGEADSFLVGVMFPEDYLRCRHSTAVVTMLEPNTVWHPNIRGPAVCLGRMPGGTTLVDILYQVFEIITYNKVTMREDDALNKEACSWTRNNLDRFPIDTRPLKRRTRPRRADAVDAAPAPDEGAAG
;
A
#
# COMPACT_ATOMS: atom_id res chain seq x y z
N MET A 1 18.56 29.10 4.36
CA MET A 1 17.22 29.42 4.91
C MET A 1 17.05 28.66 6.22
N PRO A 2 16.37 29.21 7.24
CA PRO A 2 16.08 28.46 8.46
C PRO A 2 15.28 27.20 8.08
N ALA A 3 15.63 26.05 8.64
CA ALA A 3 14.82 24.85 8.45
C ALA A 3 13.40 25.10 8.99
N ASP A 4 12.37 24.77 8.21
CA ASP A 4 10.99 24.85 8.66
C ASP A 4 10.78 23.82 9.79
N THR A 5 10.80 24.29 11.03
CA THR A 5 10.73 23.44 12.21
C THR A 5 9.41 22.67 12.31
N ILE A 6 8.33 23.23 11.76
CA ILE A 6 7.01 22.58 11.76
C ILE A 6 7.04 21.43 10.76
N PHE A 7 7.56 21.67 9.56
CA PHE A 7 7.68 20.63 8.55
C PHE A 7 8.63 19.52 9.00
N GLN A 8 9.76 19.85 9.62
CA GLN A 8 10.69 18.85 10.17
C GLN A 8 10.05 18.00 11.28
N ALA A 9 9.31 18.61 12.19
CA ALA A 9 8.56 17.88 13.21
C ALA A 9 7.49 16.97 12.60
N PHE A 10 6.79 17.45 11.55
CA PHE A 10 5.85 16.64 10.79
C PHE A 10 6.54 15.42 10.17
N LEU A 11 7.66 15.59 9.46
CA LEU A 11 8.41 14.50 8.83
C LEU A 11 8.91 13.48 9.85
N ALA A 12 9.41 13.92 11.01
CA ALA A 12 9.85 13.02 12.07
C ALA A 12 8.72 12.13 12.59
N ARG A 13 7.52 12.71 12.76
CA ARG A 13 6.32 11.97 13.11
C ARG A 13 5.91 10.99 12.00
N GLN A 14 5.91 11.42 10.75
CA GLN A 14 5.56 10.56 9.61
C GLN A 14 6.50 9.36 9.50
N HIS A 15 7.79 9.56 9.71
CA HIS A 15 8.76 8.48 9.76
C HIS A 15 8.42 7.48 10.87
N SER A 16 8.26 7.96 12.12
CA SER A 16 7.96 7.08 13.25
C SER A 16 6.67 6.28 13.06
N GLU A 17 5.58 6.93 12.65
CA GLU A 17 4.26 6.28 12.50
C GLU A 17 4.22 5.36 11.28
N GLY A 18 4.83 5.76 10.16
CA GLY A 18 4.90 4.96 8.94
C GLY A 18 5.72 3.69 9.11
N MET A 19 6.90 3.78 9.76
CA MET A 19 7.72 2.60 10.06
C MET A 19 7.01 1.66 11.03
N ALA A 20 6.33 2.18 12.06
CA ALA A 20 5.53 1.36 12.97
C ALA A 20 4.38 0.62 12.26
N LEU A 21 3.72 1.27 11.28
CA LEU A 21 2.71 0.60 10.45
C LEU A 21 3.35 -0.54 9.64
N ALA A 22 4.47 -0.28 8.96
CA ALA A 22 5.16 -1.28 8.16
C ALA A 22 5.64 -2.48 8.99
N GLU A 23 6.19 -2.25 10.19
CA GLU A 23 6.54 -3.33 11.12
C GLU A 23 5.34 -4.17 11.55
N SER A 24 4.15 -3.56 11.63
CA SER A 24 2.90 -4.22 12.00
C SER A 24 2.15 -4.86 10.82
N SER A 25 2.73 -4.82 9.61
CA SER A 25 2.12 -5.31 8.37
C SER A 25 3.00 -6.38 7.71
N ASP A 26 2.41 -7.50 7.27
CA ASP A 26 3.06 -8.43 6.33
C ASP A 26 2.76 -8.11 4.85
N LEU A 27 1.92 -7.10 4.60
CA LEU A 27 1.53 -6.64 3.27
C LEU A 27 2.23 -5.35 2.84
N LEU A 28 2.88 -4.63 3.76
CA LEU A 28 3.57 -3.38 3.48
C LEU A 28 5.04 -3.48 3.87
N HIS A 29 5.91 -3.24 2.89
CA HIS A 29 7.30 -2.88 3.15
C HIS A 29 7.48 -1.39 2.84
N LEU A 30 8.07 -0.65 3.78
CA LEU A 30 8.29 0.79 3.65
C LEU A 30 9.79 1.08 3.79
N GLN A 31 10.35 1.77 2.80
CA GLN A 31 11.75 2.16 2.78
C GLN A 31 11.87 3.68 2.68
N PRO A 32 12.41 4.38 3.70
CA PRO A 32 12.75 5.80 3.58
C PRO A 32 13.93 5.98 2.62
N LEU A 33 13.90 7.06 1.84
CA LEU A 33 14.99 7.45 0.95
C LEU A 33 15.60 8.78 1.41
N GLY A 34 16.93 8.82 1.48
CA GLY A 34 17.68 10.01 1.88
C GLY A 34 17.84 10.17 3.39
N PRO A 35 18.19 11.38 3.88
CA PRO A 35 18.44 11.63 5.29
C PRO A 35 17.16 11.55 6.12
N LEU A 36 17.30 11.21 7.40
CA LEU A 36 16.20 11.24 8.36
C LEU A 36 16.06 12.63 9.01
N PRO A 37 14.82 13.12 9.24
CA PRO A 37 13.56 12.49 8.85
C PRO A 37 13.34 12.56 7.32
N ALA A 38 12.93 11.43 6.72
CA ALA A 38 12.84 11.31 5.27
C ALA A 38 11.64 12.04 4.69
N GLN A 39 11.84 12.67 3.54
CA GLN A 39 10.77 13.26 2.72
C GLN A 39 10.24 12.28 1.67
N HIS A 40 11.02 11.26 1.32
CA HIS A 40 10.72 10.30 0.26
C HIS A 40 10.63 8.89 0.85
N TYR A 41 9.65 8.13 0.38
CA TYR A 41 9.44 6.74 0.77
C TYR A 41 9.10 5.90 -0.45
N LEU A 42 9.60 4.66 -0.46
CA LEU A 42 9.11 3.60 -1.32
C LEU A 42 8.23 2.67 -0.49
N ALA A 43 6.97 2.54 -0.89
CA ALA A 43 6.02 1.61 -0.31
C ALA A 43 5.79 0.46 -1.29
N GLN A 44 6.19 -0.74 -0.90
CA GLN A 44 5.85 -1.97 -1.62
C GLN A 44 4.65 -2.63 -0.93
N PHE A 45 3.55 -2.75 -1.67
CA PHE A 45 2.35 -3.44 -1.23
C PHE A 45 2.29 -4.85 -1.84
N ARG A 46 2.11 -5.87 -0.99
CA ARG A 46 1.95 -7.28 -1.38
C ARG A 46 0.48 -7.69 -1.31
N CYS A 47 -0.35 -7.03 -2.11
CA CYS A 47 -1.80 -7.23 -2.15
C CYS A 47 -2.27 -7.54 -3.57
N ARG A 48 -3.48 -8.08 -3.71
CA ARG A 48 -4.07 -8.32 -5.02
C ARG A 48 -4.74 -7.05 -5.53
N GLY A 49 -4.43 -6.68 -6.76
CA GLY A 49 -5.06 -5.60 -7.50
C GLY A 49 -5.18 -5.97 -8.98
N LEU A 50 -5.80 -5.10 -9.78
CA LEU A 50 -6.00 -5.34 -11.21
C LEU A 50 -4.95 -4.62 -12.06
N VAL A 51 -4.55 -5.29 -13.14
CA VAL A 51 -3.67 -4.74 -14.18
C VAL A 51 -4.26 -5.03 -15.56
N ARG A 52 -3.90 -4.22 -16.55
CA ARG A 52 -4.22 -4.47 -17.95
C ARG A 52 -2.96 -4.84 -18.73
N GLU A 53 -2.90 -6.08 -19.18
CA GLU A 53 -1.78 -6.61 -19.96
C GLU A 53 -2.29 -7.18 -21.28
N ARG A 54 -1.66 -6.77 -22.39
CA ARG A 54 -2.00 -7.26 -23.75
C ARG A 54 -3.51 -7.20 -24.07
N GLY A 55 -4.19 -6.16 -23.56
CA GLY A 55 -5.63 -5.94 -23.77
C GLY A 55 -6.56 -6.71 -22.84
N SER A 56 -6.03 -7.58 -21.98
CA SER A 56 -6.81 -8.33 -20.99
C SER A 56 -6.62 -7.78 -19.58
N ILE A 57 -7.66 -7.87 -18.76
CA ILE A 57 -7.60 -7.45 -17.35
C ILE A 57 -7.27 -8.68 -16.50
N GLY A 58 -6.16 -8.63 -15.78
CA GLY A 58 -5.65 -9.68 -14.91
C GLY A 58 -5.39 -9.17 -13.50
N GLU A 59 -4.89 -10.05 -12.64
CA GLU A 59 -4.47 -9.74 -11.27
C GLU A 59 -2.95 -9.61 -11.18
N ALA A 60 -2.49 -8.68 -10.34
CA ALA A 60 -1.09 -8.61 -9.88
C ALA A 60 -1.07 -8.62 -8.35
N ASP A 61 0.03 -9.07 -7.76
CA ASP A 61 0.17 -9.28 -6.31
C ASP A 61 1.23 -8.39 -5.63
N SER A 62 1.88 -7.52 -6.40
CA SER A 62 2.92 -6.60 -5.94
C SER A 62 2.82 -5.24 -6.63
N PHE A 63 2.86 -4.17 -5.83
CA PHE A 63 2.76 -2.79 -6.28
C PHE A 63 3.79 -1.92 -5.57
N LEU A 64 4.58 -1.17 -6.34
CA LEU A 64 5.58 -0.24 -5.84
C LEU A 64 5.09 1.19 -6.02
N VAL A 65 5.07 1.95 -4.92
CA VAL A 65 4.55 3.31 -4.86
C VAL A 65 5.58 4.23 -4.24
N GLY A 66 5.85 5.36 -4.90
CA GLY A 66 6.64 6.45 -4.35
C GLY A 66 5.73 7.41 -3.58
N VAL A 67 6.13 7.79 -2.37
CA VAL A 67 5.53 8.87 -1.60
C VAL A 67 6.58 9.96 -1.37
N MET A 68 6.23 11.21 -1.65
CA MET A 68 7.09 12.37 -1.48
C MET A 68 6.35 13.50 -0.77
N PHE A 69 6.95 14.06 0.26
CA PHE A 69 6.46 15.27 0.94
C PHE A 69 7.21 16.48 0.40
N PRO A 70 6.61 17.29 -0.51
CA PRO A 70 7.25 18.51 -0.99
C PRO A 70 7.39 19.56 0.12
N GLU A 71 8.25 20.55 -0.08
CA GLU A 71 8.51 21.60 0.93
C GLU A 71 7.23 22.37 1.33
N ASP A 72 6.26 22.47 0.43
CA ASP A 72 4.97 23.12 0.64
C ASP A 72 3.86 22.14 1.08
N TYR A 73 4.19 20.89 1.44
CA TYR A 73 3.22 19.82 1.66
C TYR A 73 2.12 20.15 2.69
N LEU A 74 2.47 20.89 3.74
CA LEU A 74 1.50 21.30 4.77
C LEU A 74 0.42 22.25 4.24
N ARG A 75 0.59 22.78 3.02
CA ARG A 75 -0.34 23.66 2.31
C ARG A 75 -0.85 23.01 1.00
N CYS A 76 -0.11 22.04 0.46
CA CYS A 76 -0.41 21.34 -0.79
C CYS A 76 -1.71 20.51 -0.68
N ARG A 77 -2.44 20.40 -1.80
CA ARG A 77 -3.71 19.66 -1.90
C ARG A 77 -3.76 18.67 -3.06
N HIS A 78 -2.63 18.44 -3.74
CA HIS A 78 -2.59 17.68 -4.98
C HIS A 78 -1.91 16.33 -4.75
N SER A 79 -2.69 15.25 -4.82
CA SER A 79 -2.17 13.89 -4.61
C SER A 79 -1.11 13.47 -5.64
N THR A 80 -1.16 13.99 -6.88
CA THR A 80 -0.18 13.68 -7.93
C THR A 80 1.22 14.27 -7.68
N ALA A 81 1.34 15.26 -6.81
CA ALA A 81 2.65 15.77 -6.36
C ALA A 81 3.24 14.93 -5.22
N VAL A 82 2.44 14.03 -4.63
CA VAL A 82 2.74 13.33 -3.37
C VAL A 82 2.89 11.84 -3.60
N VAL A 83 2.09 11.26 -4.50
CA VAL A 83 2.02 9.82 -4.74
C VAL A 83 2.27 9.51 -6.21
N THR A 84 3.17 8.57 -6.45
CA THR A 84 3.53 8.09 -7.78
C THR A 84 3.39 6.57 -7.82
N MET A 85 2.57 6.03 -8.73
CA MET A 85 2.58 4.60 -9.03
C MET A 85 3.83 4.29 -9.85
N LEU A 86 4.77 3.55 -9.26
CA LEU A 86 6.04 3.22 -9.91
C LEU A 86 5.89 1.92 -10.70
N GLU A 87 5.38 0.87 -10.05
CA GLU A 87 5.18 -0.44 -10.67
C GLU A 87 3.95 -1.17 -10.13
N PRO A 88 3.23 -1.93 -10.97
CA PRO A 88 3.32 -1.92 -12.44
C PRO A 88 2.74 -0.60 -13.01
N ASN A 89 3.19 -0.16 -14.18
CA ASN A 89 2.60 1.02 -14.83
C ASN A 89 1.23 0.73 -15.50
N THR A 90 0.79 -0.53 -15.47
CA THR A 90 -0.44 -1.05 -16.09
C THR A 90 -1.60 -1.21 -15.11
N VAL A 91 -1.52 -0.66 -13.89
CA VAL A 91 -2.61 -0.76 -12.90
C VAL A 91 -3.93 -0.31 -13.52
N TRP A 92 -4.92 -1.19 -13.42
CA TRP A 92 -6.27 -0.97 -13.92
C TRP A 92 -7.16 -0.54 -12.76
N HIS A 93 -7.32 0.77 -12.57
CA HIS A 93 -8.18 1.33 -11.53
C HIS A 93 -8.72 2.71 -11.94
N PRO A 94 -9.98 3.08 -11.60
CA PRO A 94 -10.54 4.39 -11.97
C PRO A 94 -9.71 5.61 -11.50
N ASN A 95 -9.11 5.51 -10.32
CA ASN A 95 -8.24 6.54 -9.73
C ASN A 95 -6.76 6.42 -10.09
N ILE A 96 -6.38 5.58 -11.05
CA ILE A 96 -4.98 5.42 -11.46
C ILE A 96 -4.86 5.51 -12.98
N ARG A 97 -3.99 6.41 -13.44
CA ARG A 97 -3.47 6.42 -14.82
C ARG A 97 -1.96 6.55 -14.72
N GLY A 98 -1.29 5.39 -14.67
CA GLY A 98 0.14 5.28 -14.38
C GLY A 98 0.97 6.34 -15.12
N PRO A 99 1.81 7.12 -14.39
CA PRO A 99 2.16 7.00 -12.97
C PRO A 99 1.23 7.76 -12.00
N ALA A 100 0.24 8.50 -12.48
CA ALA A 100 -0.61 9.35 -11.64
C ALA A 100 -1.60 8.53 -10.79
N VAL A 101 -1.67 8.87 -9.50
CA VAL A 101 -2.63 8.32 -8.54
C VAL A 101 -3.46 9.46 -7.95
N CYS A 102 -4.78 9.36 -8.03
CA CYS A 102 -5.69 10.30 -7.39
C CYS A 102 -6.19 9.70 -6.07
N LEU A 103 -5.85 10.32 -4.94
CA LEU A 103 -6.39 9.92 -3.62
C LEU A 103 -7.73 10.62 -3.29
N GLY A 104 -8.26 11.43 -4.22
CA GLY A 104 -9.38 12.33 -3.97
C GLY A 104 -8.94 13.58 -3.20
N ARG A 105 -9.82 14.09 -2.32
CA ARG A 105 -9.53 15.28 -1.52
C ARG A 105 -8.45 14.96 -0.46
N MET A 106 -7.29 15.60 -0.61
CA MET A 106 -6.18 15.50 0.33
C MET A 106 -5.93 16.86 1.00
N PRO A 107 -6.33 17.06 2.27
CA PRO A 107 -5.94 18.23 3.04
C PRO A 107 -4.42 18.30 3.22
N GLY A 108 -3.88 19.52 3.35
CA GLY A 108 -2.48 19.71 3.72
C GLY A 108 -2.19 19.03 5.07
N GLY A 109 -1.07 18.33 5.16
CA GLY A 109 -0.69 17.56 6.35
C GLY A 109 -1.41 16.21 6.50
N THR A 110 -2.02 15.68 5.44
CA THR A 110 -2.44 14.26 5.42
C THR A 110 -1.25 13.37 5.81
N THR A 111 -1.45 12.41 6.69
CA THR A 111 -0.33 11.63 7.24
C THR A 111 0.18 10.60 6.24
N LEU A 112 1.43 10.15 6.42
CA LEU A 112 1.98 9.03 5.65
C LEU A 112 1.11 7.77 5.84
N VAL A 113 0.66 7.52 7.06
CA VAL A 113 -0.24 6.40 7.38
C VAL A 113 -1.54 6.50 6.58
N ASP A 114 -2.20 7.65 6.56
CA ASP A 114 -3.44 7.85 5.80
C ASP A 114 -3.23 7.72 4.29
N ILE A 115 -2.09 8.20 3.77
CA ILE A 115 -1.71 8.01 2.36
C ILE A 115 -1.58 6.52 2.06
N LEU A 116 -0.84 5.77 2.89
CA LEU A 116 -0.60 4.33 2.70
C LEU A 116 -1.90 3.52 2.72
N TYR A 117 -2.82 3.83 3.65
CA TYR A 117 -4.14 3.20 3.67
C TYR A 117 -4.95 3.53 2.41
N GLN A 118 -5.02 4.79 2.00
CA GLN A 118 -5.78 5.17 0.82
C GLN A 118 -5.25 4.54 -0.47
N VAL A 119 -3.92 4.48 -0.62
CA VAL A 119 -3.29 3.79 -1.74
C VAL A 119 -3.62 2.30 -1.73
N PHE A 120 -3.53 1.66 -0.56
CA PHE A 120 -3.88 0.25 -0.41
C PHE A 120 -5.35 -0.02 -0.76
N GLU A 121 -6.27 0.80 -0.25
CA GLU A 121 -7.71 0.69 -0.53
C GLU A 121 -8.04 0.85 -2.02
N ILE A 122 -7.31 1.74 -2.70
CA ILE A 122 -7.40 1.93 -4.15
C ILE A 122 -6.91 0.68 -4.89
N ILE A 123 -5.70 0.19 -4.60
CA ILE A 123 -5.13 -0.97 -5.31
C ILE A 123 -6.03 -2.21 -5.15
N THR A 124 -6.57 -2.39 -3.95
CA THR A 124 -7.39 -3.55 -3.57
C THR A 124 -8.88 -3.40 -3.90
N TYR A 125 -9.29 -2.26 -4.49
CA TYR A 125 -10.68 -1.93 -4.77
C TYR A 125 -11.61 -1.91 -3.53
N ASN A 126 -11.06 -1.70 -2.31
CA ASN A 126 -11.87 -1.45 -1.12
C ASN A 126 -12.50 -0.05 -1.13
N LYS A 127 -11.87 0.91 -1.84
CA LYS A 127 -12.40 2.26 -2.06
C LYS A 127 -12.43 2.56 -3.53
N VAL A 128 -13.63 2.66 -4.10
CA VAL A 128 -13.82 3.00 -5.50
C VAL A 128 -15.01 3.95 -5.68
N THR A 129 -14.76 5.08 -6.35
CA THR A 129 -15.82 6.03 -6.72
C THR A 129 -16.15 5.85 -8.20
N MET A 130 -17.40 5.53 -8.51
CA MET A 130 -17.86 5.24 -9.87
C MET A 130 -18.33 6.49 -10.63
N ARG A 131 -17.56 7.58 -10.53
CA ARG A 131 -17.85 8.87 -11.15
C ARG A 131 -16.90 9.11 -12.32
N GLU A 132 -17.38 8.91 -13.54
CA GLU A 132 -16.56 9.04 -14.75
C GLU A 132 -16.09 10.48 -15.01
N ASP A 133 -16.81 11.49 -14.51
CA ASP A 133 -16.42 12.90 -14.54
C ASP A 133 -15.21 13.21 -13.66
N ASP A 134 -14.87 12.31 -12.72
CA ASP A 134 -13.79 12.46 -11.73
C ASP A 134 -12.77 11.29 -11.78
N ALA A 135 -12.84 10.43 -12.82
CA ALA A 135 -11.95 9.29 -12.99
C ALA A 135 -10.71 9.66 -13.81
N LEU A 136 -9.51 9.27 -13.32
CA LEU A 136 -8.27 9.33 -14.11
C LEU A 136 -8.29 8.33 -15.28
N ASN A 137 -8.92 7.18 -15.07
CA ASN A 137 -9.10 6.14 -16.08
C ASN A 137 -10.59 5.82 -16.27
N LYS A 138 -11.20 6.49 -17.27
CA LYS A 138 -12.62 6.33 -17.61
C LYS A 138 -12.96 4.92 -18.10
N GLU A 139 -12.05 4.27 -18.83
CA GLU A 139 -12.26 2.90 -19.28
C GLU A 139 -12.31 1.92 -18.10
N ALA A 140 -11.39 2.06 -17.14
CA ALA A 140 -11.43 1.29 -15.91
C ALA A 140 -12.70 1.59 -15.11
N CYS A 141 -13.14 2.85 -15.04
CA CYS A 141 -14.40 3.21 -14.39
C CYS A 141 -15.60 2.49 -15.02
N SER A 142 -15.75 2.55 -16.34
CA SER A 142 -16.82 1.87 -17.06
C SER A 142 -16.77 0.35 -16.87
N TRP A 143 -15.59 -0.26 -17.00
CA TRP A 143 -15.40 -1.69 -16.79
C TRP A 143 -15.76 -2.11 -15.35
N THR A 144 -15.30 -1.35 -14.36
CA THR A 144 -15.52 -1.63 -12.93
C THR A 144 -17.02 -1.62 -12.59
N ARG A 145 -17.80 -0.70 -13.18
CA ARG A 145 -19.27 -0.67 -12.99
C ARG A 145 -19.96 -1.96 -13.43
N ASN A 146 -19.43 -2.63 -14.46
CA ASN A 146 -19.97 -3.89 -14.98
C ASN A 146 -19.44 -5.14 -14.26
N ASN A 147 -18.58 -4.97 -13.25
CA ASN A 147 -17.86 -6.06 -12.56
C ASN A 147 -17.90 -5.90 -11.02
N LEU A 148 -18.92 -5.20 -10.51
CA LEU A 148 -19.00 -4.79 -9.10
C LEU A 148 -18.95 -5.95 -8.10
N ASP A 149 -19.48 -7.10 -8.49
CA ASP A 149 -19.53 -8.34 -7.71
C ASP A 149 -18.14 -8.93 -7.39
N ARG A 150 -17.10 -8.48 -8.09
CA ARG A 150 -15.72 -8.92 -7.90
C ARG A 150 -14.98 -8.17 -6.79
N PHE A 151 -15.54 -7.08 -6.26
CA PHE A 151 -14.81 -6.19 -5.34
C PHE A 151 -15.22 -6.36 -3.87
N PRO A 152 -14.27 -6.21 -2.93
CA PRO A 152 -12.85 -5.89 -3.15
C PRO A 152 -12.04 -7.09 -3.68
N ILE A 153 -10.98 -6.83 -4.44
CA ILE A 153 -10.07 -7.87 -4.96
C ILE A 153 -9.25 -8.50 -3.82
N ASP A 154 -9.00 -7.73 -2.77
CA ASP A 154 -8.30 -8.18 -1.57
C ASP A 154 -9.01 -7.71 -0.30
N THR A 155 -9.42 -8.66 0.54
CA THR A 155 -10.15 -8.40 1.79
C THR A 155 -9.22 -8.34 3.00
N ARG A 156 -7.92 -8.57 2.82
CA ARG A 156 -6.96 -8.55 3.92
C ARG A 156 -6.78 -7.10 4.39
N PRO A 157 -6.86 -6.80 5.71
CA PRO A 157 -6.57 -5.46 6.20
C PRO A 157 -5.07 -5.14 6.06
N LEU A 158 -4.70 -3.89 5.82
CA LEU A 158 -3.29 -3.48 5.69
C LEU A 158 -2.48 -3.75 6.97
N LYS A 159 -3.04 -3.38 8.13
CA LYS A 159 -2.42 -3.63 9.44
C LYS A 159 -2.75 -5.05 9.92
N ARG A 160 -1.85 -5.98 9.61
CA ARG A 160 -1.95 -7.39 9.99
C ARG A 160 -0.58 -8.04 10.03
N ARG A 161 -0.43 -9.08 10.83
CA ARG A 161 0.67 -10.04 10.67
C ARG A 161 0.07 -11.43 10.61
N THR A 162 0.36 -12.18 9.56
CA THR A 162 0.10 -13.62 9.58
C THR A 162 0.90 -14.19 10.73
N ARG A 163 0.21 -14.70 11.76
CA ARG A 163 0.90 -15.57 12.72
C ARG A 163 1.39 -16.76 11.92
N PRO A 164 2.66 -17.17 12.06
CA PRO A 164 3.08 -18.48 11.56
C PRO A 164 2.06 -19.49 12.09
N ARG A 165 1.41 -20.22 11.19
CA ARG A 165 0.61 -21.37 11.60
C ARG A 165 1.61 -22.27 12.34
N ARG A 166 1.30 -22.68 13.57
CA ARG A 166 2.02 -23.80 14.21
C ARG A 166 1.85 -24.99 13.28
N ALA A 167 2.82 -25.23 12.41
CA ALA A 167 2.91 -26.44 11.61
C ALA A 167 4.10 -27.22 12.16
N ASP A 168 3.76 -28.40 12.67
CA ASP A 168 4.60 -29.58 12.80
C ASP A 168 5.70 -29.49 13.87
N ALA A 169 5.26 -29.52 15.13
CA ALA A 169 6.02 -30.27 16.13
C ALA A 169 6.04 -31.72 15.66
N VAL A 170 7.10 -32.06 14.93
CA VAL A 170 7.46 -33.40 14.49
C VAL A 170 7.25 -34.36 15.66
N ASP A 171 6.49 -35.43 15.42
CA ASP A 171 6.38 -36.59 16.29
C ASP A 171 7.78 -36.98 16.78
N ALA A 172 8.09 -36.64 18.03
CA ALA A 172 9.15 -37.29 18.74
C ALA A 172 8.68 -38.72 18.97
N ALA A 173 9.13 -39.64 18.12
CA ALA A 173 8.98 -41.06 18.34
C ALA A 173 9.45 -41.40 19.76
N PRO A 174 8.70 -42.20 20.54
CA PRO A 174 9.17 -42.64 21.84
C PRO A 174 10.44 -43.47 21.65
N ALA A 175 11.42 -43.22 22.52
CA ALA A 175 12.66 -43.99 22.57
C ALA A 175 12.36 -45.49 22.78
N PRO A 176 13.16 -46.40 22.21
CA PRO A 176 13.01 -47.82 22.47
C PRO A 176 13.29 -48.12 23.95
N ASP A 177 12.43 -48.96 24.51
CA ASP A 177 12.50 -49.51 25.86
C ASP A 177 13.76 -50.37 26.01
N GLU A 178 14.74 -49.89 26.77
CA GLU A 178 15.89 -50.69 27.18
C GLU A 178 15.51 -51.58 28.36
N GLY A 179 15.43 -52.88 28.11
CA GLY A 179 15.99 -53.87 29.02
C GLY A 179 15.02 -54.68 29.85
N ALA A 180 14.45 -55.71 29.22
CA ALA A 180 14.27 -57.00 29.90
C ALA A 180 15.57 -57.81 29.74
N ALA A 181 16.35 -57.97 30.82
CA ALA A 181 17.29 -59.07 30.99
C ALA A 181 17.80 -59.14 32.45
N GLY A 182 17.51 -60.28 33.10
CA GLY A 182 18.32 -60.80 34.23
C GLY A 182 17.70 -60.70 35.60
#